data_AF-A0A351BYV3-F1
#
_entry.id   AF-A0A351BYV3-F1
#
_cell.length_a   1.000
_cell.length_b   1.000
_cell.length_c   1.000
_cell.angle_alpha   90.00
_cell.angle_beta   90.00
_cell.angle_gamma   90.00
#
_symmetry.space_group_name_H-M   'P 1'
#
loop_
_entity.id
_entity.type
_entity.pdbx_description
1 polymer ?
#
loop_
_entity_poly.entity_id
_entity_poly.type
_entity_poly.pdbx_seq_one_letter_code
_entity_poly.pdbx_strand_id
1 'polypeptide(L)'
;MASFSFAEEGKKKSKHFSIRTISQYLVILIFCISVLWYNSADLKSLNTLLKVISIPFLLYTYYILFSRTLFEDRRNFEKFTTYILWFGLFAGIVSLFSLVYPINPKYEGLPSAGLLNHPNSTSFIFTISIAVLFYKYFEKKIPVTVFGILIVLFSIALFFTLSRAGYIATSLAVLILTYNRSKKLFFASIIILMIVSVTFLLDINFAKTDSNTSRFSLILSALMMIFSGQQEMLWGHGIQNAFLVFDQTKATIGSLDPVPNPHNVLLLMTMQFGLLMTASVLFFLFMIFINTFLILRKSVMLERENDISLSLALSCSLLLQNFFEDIIIFPEAFVFTVFIIFLGYLNYTIKVYKNGLIKNAT
;
A
#
# COMPACT_ATOMS: atom_id res chain seq x y z
N MET A 1 -36.39 3.41 22.98
CA MET A 1 -35.95 3.22 21.59
C MET A 1 -36.00 4.56 20.89
N ALA A 2 -34.85 5.23 20.76
CA ALA A 2 -34.77 6.49 20.01
C ALA A 2 -34.45 6.16 18.55
N SER A 3 -35.43 6.28 17.66
CA SER A 3 -35.24 6.17 16.22
C SER A 3 -34.61 7.46 15.71
N PHE A 4 -33.33 7.41 15.36
CA PHE A 4 -32.69 8.48 14.59
C PHE A 4 -33.17 8.38 13.14
N SER A 5 -34.21 9.15 12.79
CA SER A 5 -34.53 9.40 11.38
C SER A 5 -33.52 10.40 10.84
N PHE A 6 -32.60 9.93 10.00
CA PHE A 6 -31.85 10.84 9.14
C PHE A 6 -32.83 11.43 8.13
N ALA A 7 -33.26 12.66 8.39
CA ALA A 7 -34.02 13.43 7.42
C ALA A 7 -33.18 13.56 6.14
N GLU A 8 -33.74 13.09 5.03
CA GLU A 8 -33.23 13.33 3.68
C GLU A 8 -33.31 14.82 3.37
N GLU A 9 -32.29 15.58 3.79
CA GLU A 9 -32.08 16.94 3.28
C GLU A 9 -31.52 16.85 1.85
N GLY A 10 -32.44 16.67 0.91
CA GLY A 10 -32.25 16.91 -0.51
C GLY A 10 -31.95 18.38 -0.80
N LYS A 11 -30.74 18.83 -0.51
CA LYS A 11 -30.15 20.01 -1.13
C LYS A 11 -28.88 19.59 -1.85
N LYS A 12 -28.90 19.69 -3.19
CA LYS A 12 -27.71 19.80 -4.04
C LYS A 12 -26.83 20.92 -3.50
N LYS A 13 -25.99 20.62 -2.50
CA LYS A 13 -24.88 21.50 -2.13
C LYS A 13 -23.97 21.49 -3.34
N SER A 14 -23.90 22.62 -4.02
CA SER A 14 -22.89 22.88 -5.04
C SER A 14 -21.55 22.36 -4.53
N LYS A 15 -20.79 21.71 -5.41
CA LYS A 15 -19.45 21.17 -5.16
C LYS A 15 -18.50 22.33 -4.82
N HIS A 16 -18.66 22.96 -3.66
CA HIS A 16 -17.72 23.97 -3.21
C HIS A 16 -16.42 23.28 -2.88
N PHE A 17 -15.47 23.50 -3.77
CA PHE A 17 -14.06 23.27 -3.53
C PHE A 17 -13.69 24.01 -2.24
N SER A 18 -13.38 23.25 -1.19
CA SER A 18 -12.97 23.82 0.09
C SER A 18 -11.55 24.39 -0.08
N ILE A 19 -11.34 25.64 0.33
CA ILE A 19 -10.03 26.33 0.39
C ILE A 19 -8.97 25.45 1.09
N ARG A 20 -9.40 24.61 2.03
CA ARG A 20 -8.55 23.68 2.79
C ARG A 20 -8.00 22.52 1.96
N THR A 21 -8.63 22.16 0.85
CA THR A 21 -8.12 21.13 -0.07
C THR A 21 -7.02 21.70 -0.97
N ILE A 22 -7.14 22.99 -1.32
CA ILE A 22 -6.13 23.72 -2.11
C ILE A 22 -4.84 23.89 -1.29
N SER A 23 -4.95 24.22 0.00
CA SER A 23 -3.76 24.35 0.86
C SER A 23 -3.03 23.02 1.05
N GLN A 24 -3.74 21.89 1.18
CA GLN A 24 -3.12 20.56 1.25
C GLN A 24 -2.37 20.21 -0.04
N TYR A 25 -2.93 20.56 -1.20
CA TYR A 25 -2.29 20.35 -2.50
C TYR A 25 -1.06 21.25 -2.69
N LEU A 26 -1.14 22.52 -2.27
CA LEU A 26 -0.01 23.44 -2.31
C LEU A 26 1.16 22.95 -1.46
N VAL A 27 0.91 22.37 -0.28
CA VAL A 27 1.99 21.79 0.54
C VAL A 27 2.69 20.65 -0.19
N ILE A 28 1.95 19.73 -0.81
CA ILE A 28 2.53 18.62 -1.58
C ILE A 28 3.35 19.18 -2.77
N LEU A 29 2.80 20.16 -3.48
CA LEU A 29 3.47 20.80 -4.61
C LEU A 29 4.77 21.50 -4.20
N ILE A 30 4.72 22.30 -3.13
CA ILE A 30 5.89 23.00 -2.57
C ILE A 30 6.96 21.98 -2.17
N PHE A 31 6.54 20.86 -1.59
CA PHE A 31 7.46 19.81 -1.18
C PHE A 31 8.13 19.12 -2.39
N CYS A 32 7.37 18.81 -3.45
CA CYS A 32 7.94 18.29 -4.69
C CYS A 32 8.91 19.29 -5.34
N ILE A 33 8.58 20.58 -5.31
CA ILE A 33 9.43 21.66 -5.86
C ILE A 33 10.71 21.82 -5.02
N SER A 34 10.64 21.74 -3.69
CA SER A 34 11.82 21.89 -2.84
C SER A 34 12.84 20.77 -3.08
N VAL A 35 12.37 19.53 -3.28
CA VAL A 35 13.24 18.41 -3.68
C VAL A 35 13.93 18.69 -5.01
N LEU A 36 13.19 19.18 -6.01
CA LEU A 36 13.76 19.51 -7.34
C LEU A 36 14.76 20.67 -7.27
N TRP A 37 14.54 21.63 -6.35
CA TRP A 37 15.44 22.76 -6.15
C TRP A 37 16.82 22.31 -5.67
N TYR A 38 16.87 21.40 -4.69
CA TYR A 38 18.14 20.84 -4.20
C TYR A 38 18.78 19.85 -5.17
N ASN A 39 18.00 19.25 -6.08
CA ASN A 39 18.46 18.25 -7.04
C ASN A 39 18.32 18.75 -8.48
N SER A 40 18.95 19.88 -8.82
CA SER A 40 18.83 20.52 -10.14
C SER A 40 19.22 19.63 -11.34
N ALA A 41 19.99 18.56 -11.11
CA ALA A 41 20.28 17.55 -12.13
C ALA A 41 19.01 16.82 -12.62
N ASP A 42 18.05 16.59 -11.72
CA ASP A 42 16.78 15.91 -12.04
C ASP A 42 15.92 16.72 -13.02
N LEU A 43 16.08 18.05 -13.08
CA LEU A 43 15.36 18.93 -14.02
C LEU A 43 15.77 18.71 -15.50
N LYS A 44 16.95 18.12 -15.74
CA LYS A 44 17.46 17.88 -17.10
C LYS A 44 16.89 16.59 -17.72
N SER A 45 16.30 15.72 -16.91
CA SER A 45 15.72 14.45 -17.35
C SER A 45 14.20 14.56 -17.48
N LEU A 46 13.68 14.49 -18.71
CA LEU A 46 12.23 14.51 -18.97
C LEU A 46 11.51 13.39 -18.20
N ASN A 47 12.12 12.20 -18.12
CA ASN A 47 11.54 11.07 -17.38
C ASN A 47 11.40 11.38 -15.89
N THR A 48 12.44 11.95 -15.27
CA THR A 48 12.41 12.32 -13.85
C THR A 48 11.39 13.41 -13.59
N LEU A 49 11.33 14.43 -14.46
CA LEU A 49 10.35 15.49 -14.37
C LEU A 49 8.91 14.96 -14.46
N LEU A 50 8.63 14.06 -15.41
CA LEU A 50 7.32 13.42 -15.54
C LEU A 50 6.95 12.63 -14.28
N LYS A 51 7.89 11.89 -13.68
CA LYS A 51 7.66 11.17 -12.43
C LYS A 51 7.31 12.13 -11.29
N VAL A 52 8.08 13.20 -11.12
CA VAL A 52 7.83 14.19 -10.05
C VAL A 52 6.50 14.92 -10.24
N ILE A 53 6.14 15.30 -11.47
CA ILE A 53 4.86 15.95 -11.77
C ILE A 53 3.69 14.96 -11.63
N SER A 54 3.90 13.67 -11.92
CA SER A 54 2.84 12.67 -11.81
C SER A 54 2.39 12.47 -10.36
N ILE A 55 3.29 12.58 -9.36
CA ILE A 55 2.97 12.38 -7.94
C ILE A 55 1.82 13.31 -7.46
N PRO A 56 1.92 14.66 -7.56
CA PRO A 56 0.84 15.54 -7.12
C PRO A 56 -0.43 15.31 -7.94
N PHE A 57 -0.32 15.05 -9.25
CA PHE A 57 -1.47 14.73 -10.09
C PHE A 57 -2.20 13.47 -9.64
N LEU A 58 -1.48 12.39 -9.35
CA LEU A 58 -2.03 11.12 -8.87
C LEU A 58 -2.63 11.26 -7.48
N LEU A 59 -1.97 11.98 -6.56
CA LEU A 59 -2.53 12.28 -5.25
C LEU A 59 -3.82 13.08 -5.39
N TYR A 60 -3.86 14.12 -6.21
CA TYR A 60 -5.09 14.87 -6.41
C TYR A 60 -6.21 14.00 -7.02
N THR A 61 -5.90 13.24 -8.06
CA THR A 61 -6.89 12.44 -8.79
C THR A 61 -7.42 11.28 -7.93
N TYR A 62 -6.53 10.49 -7.33
CA TYR A 62 -6.92 9.25 -6.68
C TYR A 62 -7.17 9.41 -5.16
N TYR A 63 -6.29 10.12 -4.45
CA TYR A 63 -6.45 10.34 -3.01
C TYR A 63 -7.57 11.35 -2.69
N ILE A 64 -7.82 12.34 -3.55
CA ILE A 64 -8.88 13.34 -3.32
C ILE A 64 -10.13 13.02 -4.13
N LEU A 65 -10.08 13.11 -5.46
CA LEU A 65 -11.28 13.06 -6.30
C LEU A 65 -11.94 11.68 -6.33
N PHE A 66 -11.17 10.64 -6.63
CA PHE A 66 -11.68 9.29 -6.77
C PHE A 66 -12.18 8.76 -5.42
N SER A 67 -11.36 8.88 -4.38
CA SER A 67 -11.72 8.50 -3.00
C SER A 67 -13.01 9.17 -2.51
N ARG A 68 -13.18 10.47 -2.80
CA ARG A 68 -14.41 11.20 -2.49
C ARG A 68 -15.60 10.65 -3.27
N THR A 69 -15.44 10.34 -4.55
CA THR A 69 -16.52 9.78 -5.39
C THR A 69 -16.97 8.41 -4.86
N LEU A 70 -16.04 7.57 -4.42
CA LEU A 70 -16.35 6.29 -3.79
C LEU A 70 -17.07 6.48 -2.45
N PHE A 71 -16.67 7.49 -1.67
CA PHE A 71 -17.34 7.79 -0.41
C PHE A 71 -18.74 8.38 -0.62
N GLU A 72 -18.95 9.30 -1.56
CA GLU A 72 -20.27 9.93 -1.74
C GLU A 72 -21.33 8.94 -2.26
N ASP A 73 -20.98 7.97 -3.12
CA ASP A 73 -21.90 6.92 -3.58
C ASP A 73 -21.36 5.52 -3.26
N ARG A 74 -22.01 4.86 -2.27
CA ARG A 74 -21.66 3.49 -1.85
C ARG A 74 -21.71 2.50 -3.01
N ARG A 75 -22.59 2.69 -4.02
CA ARG A 75 -22.65 1.79 -5.18
C ARG A 75 -21.36 1.84 -6.00
N ASN A 76 -20.69 2.99 -6.08
CA ASN A 76 -19.40 3.10 -6.75
C ASN A 76 -18.31 2.36 -5.98
N PHE A 77 -18.29 2.44 -4.65
CA PHE A 77 -17.39 1.65 -3.80
C PHE A 77 -17.62 0.14 -4.01
N GLU A 78 -18.87 -0.30 -4.06
CA GLU A 78 -19.23 -1.71 -4.30
C GLU A 78 -18.80 -2.19 -5.69
N LYS A 79 -18.97 -1.38 -6.73
CA LYS A 79 -18.48 -1.68 -8.09
C LYS A 79 -16.97 -1.76 -8.13
N PHE A 80 -16.27 -0.79 -7.52
CA PHE A 80 -14.81 -0.74 -7.49
C PHE A 80 -14.21 -1.98 -6.82
N THR A 81 -14.72 -2.36 -5.64
CA THR A 81 -14.31 -3.60 -4.95
C THR A 81 -14.63 -4.86 -5.76
N THR A 82 -15.73 -4.87 -6.52
CA THR A 82 -16.05 -5.98 -7.42
C THR A 82 -15.05 -6.07 -8.59
N TYR A 83 -14.65 -4.94 -9.18
CA TYR A 83 -13.61 -4.94 -10.22
C TYR A 83 -12.27 -5.44 -9.72
N ILE A 84 -11.89 -5.10 -8.48
CA ILE A 84 -10.70 -5.66 -7.83
C ILE A 84 -10.78 -7.18 -7.75
N LEU A 85 -11.93 -7.75 -7.35
CA LEU A 85 -12.09 -9.21 -7.30
C LEU A 85 -12.01 -9.87 -8.67
N TRP A 86 -12.60 -9.27 -9.70
CA TRP A 86 -12.48 -9.77 -11.07
C TRP A 86 -11.04 -9.73 -11.56
N PHE A 87 -10.31 -8.66 -11.25
CA PHE A 87 -8.90 -8.54 -11.57
C PHE A 87 -8.07 -9.60 -10.82
N GLY A 88 -8.36 -9.84 -9.54
CA GLY A 88 -7.76 -10.91 -8.75
C GLY A 88 -8.06 -12.30 -9.29
N LEU A 89 -9.29 -12.56 -9.73
CA LEU A 89 -9.70 -13.83 -10.36
C LEU A 89 -8.94 -14.07 -11.65
N PHE A 90 -8.92 -13.09 -12.54
CA PHE A 90 -8.14 -13.16 -13.77
C PHE A 90 -6.67 -13.42 -13.46
N ALA A 91 -6.12 -12.71 -12.46
CA ALA A 91 -4.74 -12.90 -12.05
C ALA A 91 -4.46 -14.29 -11.49
N GLY A 92 -5.34 -14.83 -10.65
CA GLY A 92 -5.23 -16.17 -10.10
C GLY A 92 -5.25 -17.26 -11.18
N ILE A 93 -6.14 -17.13 -12.16
CA ILE A 93 -6.23 -18.08 -13.28
C ILE A 93 -4.93 -18.05 -14.10
N VAL A 94 -4.50 -16.86 -14.53
CA VAL A 94 -3.26 -16.70 -15.32
C VAL A 94 -2.03 -17.17 -14.54
N SER A 95 -1.98 -16.89 -13.23
CA SER A 95 -0.93 -17.38 -12.33
C SER A 95 -0.88 -18.90 -12.23
N LEU A 96 -2.02 -19.60 -12.23
CA LEU A 96 -2.02 -21.06 -12.25
C LEU A 96 -1.59 -21.62 -13.61
N PHE A 97 -2.01 -20.98 -14.71
CA PHE A 97 -1.53 -21.34 -16.04
C PHE A 97 -0.01 -21.16 -16.15
N SER A 98 0.55 -20.11 -15.54
CA SER A 98 1.98 -19.85 -15.59
C SER A 98 2.84 -20.86 -14.83
N LEU A 99 2.25 -21.62 -13.89
CA LEU A 99 2.92 -22.75 -13.23
C LEU A 99 3.14 -23.94 -14.16
N VAL A 100 2.24 -24.13 -15.14
CA VAL A 100 2.32 -25.22 -16.12
C VAL A 100 3.09 -24.78 -17.36
N TYR A 101 2.88 -23.54 -17.79
CA TYR A 101 3.49 -22.94 -18.96
C TYR A 101 4.16 -21.62 -18.56
N PRO A 102 5.47 -21.59 -18.29
CA PRO A 102 6.14 -20.38 -17.84
C PRO A 102 5.97 -19.28 -18.90
N ILE A 103 5.20 -18.25 -18.55
CA ILE A 103 4.90 -17.11 -19.44
C ILE A 103 6.15 -16.24 -19.68
N ASN A 104 7.13 -16.31 -18.77
CA ASN A 104 8.37 -15.57 -18.86
C ASN A 104 9.57 -16.53 -18.84
N PRO A 105 10.39 -16.57 -19.91
CA PRO A 105 11.53 -17.47 -20.02
C PRO A 105 12.60 -17.23 -18.94
N LYS A 106 12.63 -16.03 -18.32
CA LYS A 106 13.54 -15.73 -17.19
C LYS A 106 13.26 -16.54 -15.92
N TYR A 107 12.07 -17.14 -15.82
CA TYR A 107 11.67 -17.96 -14.69
C TYR A 107 11.42 -19.43 -15.08
N GLU A 108 11.92 -19.87 -16.25
CA GLU A 108 11.92 -21.28 -16.63
C GLU A 108 12.59 -22.13 -15.53
N GLY A 109 11.88 -23.15 -15.05
CA GLY A 109 12.35 -24.07 -14.01
C GLY A 109 11.99 -23.71 -12.56
N LEU A 110 11.41 -22.52 -12.30
CA LEU A 110 10.86 -22.17 -10.99
C LEU A 110 9.34 -22.04 -11.09
N PRO A 111 8.54 -22.81 -10.32
CA PRO A 111 7.09 -22.65 -10.28
C PRO A 111 6.75 -21.34 -9.58
N SER A 112 6.86 -20.22 -10.30
CA SER A 112 6.53 -18.89 -9.81
C SER A 112 5.30 -18.35 -10.52
N ALA A 113 4.27 -18.07 -9.73
CA ALA A 113 3.04 -17.45 -10.20
C ALA A 113 3.29 -15.96 -10.47
N GLY A 114 3.76 -15.62 -11.68
CA GLY A 114 3.93 -14.23 -12.13
C GLY A 114 2.97 -13.87 -13.25
N LEU A 115 2.16 -12.83 -13.06
CA LEU A 115 1.35 -12.22 -14.15
C LEU A 115 2.05 -11.01 -14.78
N LEU A 116 2.76 -10.27 -13.95
CA LEU A 116 3.64 -9.15 -14.32
C LEU A 116 5.07 -9.64 -14.14
N ASN A 117 6.03 -9.07 -14.88
CA ASN A 117 7.44 -9.47 -14.98
C ASN A 117 8.19 -9.79 -13.66
N HIS A 118 7.59 -9.55 -12.49
CA HIS A 118 8.10 -9.89 -11.17
C HIS A 118 7.00 -10.54 -10.28
N PRO A 119 7.26 -11.69 -9.62
CA PRO A 119 6.29 -12.39 -8.77
C PRO A 119 5.78 -11.54 -7.59
N ASN A 120 6.63 -10.69 -6.99
CA ASN A 120 6.22 -9.73 -5.95
C ASN A 120 5.11 -8.76 -6.40
N SER A 121 5.10 -8.33 -7.66
CA SER A 121 4.02 -7.47 -8.17
C SER A 121 2.67 -8.21 -8.20
N THR A 122 2.71 -9.52 -8.40
CA THR A 122 1.52 -10.37 -8.42
C THR A 122 1.00 -10.64 -7.01
N SER A 123 1.89 -10.72 -6.00
CA SER A 123 1.48 -10.92 -4.61
C SER A 123 0.64 -9.75 -4.08
N PHE A 124 0.94 -8.51 -4.48
CA PHE A 124 0.09 -7.35 -4.16
C PHE A 124 -1.36 -7.51 -4.64
N ILE A 125 -1.56 -8.07 -5.84
CA ILE A 125 -2.90 -8.30 -6.39
C ILE A 125 -3.68 -9.25 -5.48
N PHE A 126 -3.03 -10.32 -5.00
CA PHE A 126 -3.67 -11.27 -4.10
C PHE A 126 -3.88 -10.72 -2.69
N THR A 127 -2.94 -9.93 -2.15
CA THR A 127 -3.11 -9.20 -0.88
C THR A 127 -4.39 -8.36 -0.92
N ILE A 128 -4.58 -7.59 -2.00
CA ILE A 128 -5.76 -6.73 -2.17
C ILE A 128 -7.02 -7.60 -2.36
N SER A 129 -6.97 -8.60 -3.24
CA SER A 129 -8.14 -9.40 -3.62
C SER A 129 -8.67 -10.24 -2.45
N ILE A 130 -7.79 -10.82 -1.64
CA ILE A 130 -8.16 -11.59 -0.45
C ILE A 130 -8.85 -10.69 0.58
N ALA A 131 -8.30 -9.50 0.86
CA ALA A 131 -8.93 -8.56 1.78
C ALA A 131 -10.34 -8.14 1.31
N VAL A 132 -10.50 -7.84 0.01
CA VAL A 132 -11.80 -7.53 -0.56
C VAL A 132 -12.76 -8.73 -0.51
N LEU A 133 -12.26 -9.95 -0.71
CA LEU A 133 -13.04 -11.18 -0.63
C LEU A 133 -13.63 -11.37 0.77
N PHE A 134 -12.82 -11.19 1.82
CA PHE A 134 -13.27 -11.22 3.21
C PHE A 134 -14.30 -10.12 3.52
N TYR A 135 -14.07 -8.89 3.03
CA TYR A 135 -15.04 -7.80 3.15
C TYR A 135 -16.40 -8.17 2.54
N LYS A 136 -16.42 -8.66 1.29
CA LYS A 136 -17.66 -9.06 0.61
C LYS A 136 -18.36 -10.22 1.31
N TYR A 137 -17.59 -11.16 1.89
CA TYR A 137 -18.12 -12.25 2.68
C TYR A 137 -18.82 -11.75 3.96
N PHE A 138 -18.19 -10.85 4.72
CA PHE A 138 -18.79 -10.29 5.93
C PHE A 138 -20.00 -9.40 5.68
N GLU A 139 -20.04 -8.71 4.53
CA GLU A 139 -21.22 -7.99 4.04
C GLU A 139 -22.30 -8.92 3.43
N LYS A 140 -22.12 -10.25 3.50
CA LYS A 140 -23.02 -11.27 2.93
C LYS A 140 -23.32 -11.07 1.45
N LYS A 141 -22.38 -10.49 0.69
CA LYS A 141 -22.51 -10.22 -0.75
C LYS A 141 -22.13 -11.40 -1.62
N ILE A 142 -21.48 -12.41 -1.04
CA ILE A 142 -21.07 -13.63 -1.73
C ILE A 142 -21.47 -14.86 -0.90
N PRO A 143 -21.90 -15.96 -1.54
CA PRO A 143 -22.20 -17.19 -0.84
C PRO A 143 -20.91 -17.86 -0.34
N VAL A 144 -21.05 -18.68 0.72
CA VAL A 144 -19.93 -19.39 1.36
C VAL A 144 -19.15 -20.26 0.35
N THR A 145 -19.84 -20.87 -0.61
CA THR A 145 -19.23 -21.70 -1.65
C THR A 145 -18.30 -20.90 -2.56
N VAL A 146 -18.74 -19.75 -3.06
CA VAL A 146 -17.94 -18.84 -3.89
C VAL A 146 -16.76 -18.29 -3.09
N PHE A 147 -16.99 -17.91 -1.82
CA PHE A 147 -15.91 -17.50 -0.92
C PHE A 147 -14.85 -18.59 -0.77
N GLY A 148 -15.26 -19.84 -0.49
CA GLY A 148 -14.38 -20.99 -0.32
C GLY A 148 -13.54 -21.29 -1.55
N ILE A 149 -14.13 -21.27 -2.75
CA ILE A 149 -13.41 -21.51 -4.01
C ILE A 149 -12.38 -20.41 -4.25
N LEU A 150 -12.77 -19.14 -4.13
CA LEU A 150 -11.89 -18.01 -4.40
C LEU A 150 -10.77 -17.87 -3.39
N ILE A 151 -11.03 -18.14 -2.09
CA ILE A 151 -9.96 -18.03 -1.09
C ILE A 151 -8.91 -19.11 -1.31
N VAL A 152 -9.31 -20.33 -1.69
CA VAL A 152 -8.37 -21.41 -2.03
C VAL A 152 -7.55 -21.03 -3.27
N LEU A 153 -8.20 -20.57 -4.33
CA LEU A 153 -7.54 -20.11 -5.55
C LEU A 153 -6.50 -19.01 -5.26
N PHE A 154 -6.91 -17.94 -4.57
CA PHE A 154 -6.02 -16.82 -4.25
C PHE A 154 -4.91 -17.20 -3.28
N SER A 155 -5.18 -18.07 -2.31
CA SER A 155 -4.15 -18.52 -1.36
C SER A 155 -3.09 -19.39 -2.04
N ILE A 156 -3.50 -20.29 -2.93
CA ILE A 156 -2.58 -21.10 -3.73
C ILE A 156 -1.75 -20.21 -4.65
N ALA A 157 -2.39 -19.30 -5.39
CA ALA A 157 -1.67 -18.40 -6.29
C ALA A 157 -0.70 -17.48 -5.53
N LEU A 158 -1.12 -16.93 -4.39
CA LEU A 158 -0.27 -16.17 -3.49
C LEU A 158 0.91 -17.01 -3.01
N PHE A 159 0.68 -18.24 -2.55
CA PHE A 159 1.75 -19.16 -2.10
C PHE A 159 2.79 -19.41 -3.19
N PHE A 160 2.38 -19.50 -4.45
CA PHE A 160 3.31 -19.65 -5.56
C PHE A 160 3.96 -18.34 -6.04
N THR A 161 3.60 -17.18 -5.48
CA THR A 161 4.39 -15.95 -5.69
C THR A 161 5.70 -15.97 -4.89
N LEU A 162 5.81 -16.82 -3.86
CA LEU A 162 6.95 -16.88 -2.93
C LEU A 162 7.25 -15.52 -2.25
N SER A 163 6.31 -14.57 -2.30
CA SER A 163 6.44 -13.25 -1.67
C SER A 163 6.08 -13.34 -0.19
N ARG A 164 7.11 -13.41 0.64
CA ARG A 164 6.99 -13.41 2.10
C ARG A 164 6.28 -12.16 2.62
N ALA A 165 6.57 -11.01 2.02
CA ALA A 165 5.92 -9.75 2.31
C ALA A 165 4.42 -9.82 2.02
N GLY A 166 4.03 -10.45 0.91
CA GLY A 166 2.63 -10.70 0.56
C GLY A 166 1.90 -11.58 1.57
N TYR A 167 2.54 -12.62 2.12
CA TYR A 167 1.93 -13.48 3.16
C TYR A 167 1.64 -12.70 4.44
N ILE A 168 2.63 -11.94 4.92
CA ILE A 168 2.51 -11.14 6.14
C ILE A 168 1.44 -10.06 5.95
N ALA A 169 1.48 -9.35 4.82
CA ALA A 169 0.53 -8.29 4.50
C ALA A 169 -0.91 -8.81 4.39
N THR A 170 -1.11 -9.92 3.67
CA THR A 170 -2.43 -10.57 3.55
C THR A 170 -2.96 -10.99 4.91
N SER A 171 -2.11 -11.62 5.73
CA SER A 171 -2.48 -12.06 7.08
C SER A 171 -2.86 -10.87 7.97
N LEU A 172 -2.13 -9.75 7.90
CA LEU A 172 -2.48 -8.52 8.59
C LEU A 172 -3.83 -7.95 8.13
N ALA A 173 -4.10 -7.93 6.82
CA ALA A 173 -5.38 -7.45 6.30
C ALA A 173 -6.55 -8.29 6.83
N VAL A 174 -6.43 -9.61 6.80
CA VAL A 174 -7.45 -10.53 7.34
C VAL A 174 -7.60 -10.35 8.85
N LEU A 175 -6.51 -10.14 9.60
CA LEU A 175 -6.54 -9.88 11.04
C LEU A 175 -7.34 -8.62 11.37
N ILE A 176 -7.10 -7.52 10.66
CA ILE A 176 -7.85 -6.26 10.84
C ILE A 176 -9.34 -6.46 10.54
N LEU A 177 -9.68 -7.16 9.44
CA LEU A 177 -11.06 -7.41 9.04
C LEU A 177 -11.81 -8.36 9.99
N THR A 178 -11.11 -9.31 10.61
CA THR A 178 -11.71 -10.30 11.50
C THR A 178 -11.84 -9.83 12.96
N TYR A 179 -11.04 -8.84 13.39
CA TYR A 179 -10.91 -8.37 14.77
C TYR A 179 -12.26 -8.15 15.49
N ASN A 180 -13.17 -7.37 14.89
CA ASN A 180 -14.50 -7.08 15.46
C ASN A 180 -15.62 -7.97 14.89
N ARG A 181 -15.30 -8.93 14.02
CA ARG A 181 -16.32 -9.69 13.26
C ARG A 181 -16.43 -11.14 13.71
N SER A 182 -15.30 -11.82 13.93
CA SER A 182 -15.31 -13.23 14.33
C SER A 182 -14.07 -13.56 15.14
N LYS A 183 -14.25 -13.77 16.46
CA LYS A 183 -13.17 -14.19 17.36
C LYS A 183 -12.47 -15.45 16.85
N LYS A 184 -13.23 -16.42 16.33
CA LYS A 184 -12.67 -17.69 15.80
C LYS A 184 -11.76 -17.44 14.60
N LEU A 185 -12.22 -16.67 13.61
CA LEU A 185 -11.41 -16.35 12.42
C LEU A 185 -10.22 -15.45 12.77
N PHE A 186 -10.39 -14.55 13.73
CA PHE A 186 -9.31 -13.70 14.23
C PHE A 186 -8.19 -14.53 14.86
N PHE A 187 -8.52 -15.44 15.79
CA PHE A 187 -7.54 -16.35 16.39
C PHE A 187 -6.87 -17.26 15.34
N ALA A 188 -7.64 -17.79 14.38
CA ALA A 188 -7.07 -18.56 13.27
C ALA A 188 -6.07 -17.72 12.45
N SER A 189 -6.38 -16.45 12.18
CA SER A 189 -5.51 -15.53 11.44
C SER A 189 -4.22 -15.22 12.21
N ILE A 190 -4.29 -15.11 13.55
CA ILE A 190 -3.09 -14.96 14.40
C ILE A 190 -2.20 -16.19 14.29
N ILE A 191 -2.77 -17.40 14.39
CA ILE A 191 -2.00 -18.65 14.28
C ILE A 191 -1.31 -18.73 12.92
N ILE A 192 -2.02 -18.42 11.83
CA ILE A 192 -1.45 -18.39 10.48
C ILE A 192 -0.32 -17.37 10.41
N LEU A 193 -0.53 -16.14 10.89
CA LEU A 193 0.50 -15.09 10.91
C LEU A 193 1.74 -15.53 11.71
N MET A 194 1.56 -16.21 12.85
CA MET A 194 2.66 -16.77 13.64
C MET A 194 3.43 -17.82 12.86
N ILE A 195 2.75 -18.77 12.21
CA ILE A 195 3.40 -19.81 11.39
C ILE A 195 4.18 -19.17 10.23
N VAL A 196 3.60 -18.20 9.53
CA VAL A 196 4.26 -17.45 8.46
C VAL A 196 5.47 -16.68 8.99
N SER A 197 5.37 -16.09 10.18
CA SER A 197 6.48 -15.34 10.79
C SER A 197 7.62 -16.26 11.24
N VAL A 198 7.30 -17.44 11.80
CA VAL A 198 8.31 -18.43 12.19
C VAL A 198 9.01 -19.02 10.97
N THR A 199 8.26 -19.39 9.93
CA THR A 199 8.85 -19.88 8.67
C THR A 199 9.75 -18.83 8.03
N PHE A 200 9.38 -17.54 8.09
CA PHE A 200 10.25 -16.44 7.67
C PHE A 200 11.57 -16.38 8.45
N LEU A 201 11.53 -16.53 9.78
CA LEU A 201 12.74 -16.53 10.61
C LEU A 201 13.63 -17.75 10.34
N LEU A 202 13.03 -18.92 10.14
CA LEU A 202 13.76 -20.14 9.79
C LEU A 202 14.41 -20.00 8.40
N ASP A 203 13.69 -19.48 7.40
CA ASP A 203 14.24 -19.20 6.07
C ASP A 203 15.39 -18.19 6.13
N ILE A 204 15.36 -17.19 7.03
CA ILE A 204 16.50 -16.29 7.23
C ILE A 204 17.73 -17.05 7.75
N ASN A 205 17.53 -18.02 8.64
CA ASN A 205 18.63 -18.78 9.21
C ASN A 205 19.15 -19.89 8.28
N PHE A 206 18.29 -20.43 7.41
CA PHE A 206 18.62 -21.56 6.52
C PHE A 206 18.91 -21.17 5.07
N ALA A 207 18.48 -19.98 4.61
CA ALA A 207 18.91 -19.49 3.31
C ALA A 207 20.42 -19.34 3.34
N LYS A 208 21.09 -20.12 2.49
CA LYS A 208 22.55 -20.10 2.32
C LYS A 208 23.00 -18.65 2.23
N THR A 209 24.08 -18.37 2.95
CA THR A 209 24.69 -17.07 3.27
C THR A 209 24.57 -15.99 2.20
N ASP A 210 24.56 -16.31 0.91
CA ASP A 210 24.59 -15.35 -0.19
C ASP A 210 23.35 -14.45 -0.30
N SER A 211 22.11 -14.94 -0.14
CA SER A 211 20.91 -14.08 -0.38
C SER A 211 20.59 -13.11 0.76
N ASN A 212 20.90 -13.51 2.01
CA ASN A 212 20.64 -12.66 3.17
C ASN A 212 21.78 -11.69 3.42
N THR A 213 23.02 -12.10 3.17
CA THR A 213 24.15 -11.16 3.15
C THR A 213 23.99 -10.13 2.04
N SER A 214 23.46 -10.51 0.87
CA SER A 214 23.20 -9.55 -0.20
C SER A 214 22.16 -8.50 0.21
N ARG A 215 20.99 -8.90 0.76
CA ARG A 215 19.98 -7.95 1.26
C ARG A 215 20.48 -7.07 2.40
N PHE A 216 21.23 -7.64 3.34
CA PHE A 216 21.85 -6.87 4.41
C PHE A 216 22.87 -5.87 3.84
N SER A 217 23.66 -6.26 2.85
CA SER A 217 24.59 -5.37 2.16
C SER A 217 23.88 -4.22 1.45
N LEU A 218 22.74 -4.46 0.80
CA LEU A 218 21.94 -3.42 0.15
C LEU A 218 21.38 -2.41 1.17
N ILE A 219 20.89 -2.89 2.32
CA ILE A 219 20.45 -2.01 3.42
C ILE A 219 21.64 -1.21 3.97
N LEU A 220 22.78 -1.86 4.18
CA LEU A 220 23.97 -1.20 4.69
C LEU A 220 24.48 -0.12 3.73
N SER A 221 24.50 -0.38 2.41
CA SER A 221 24.82 0.63 1.38
C SER A 221 23.88 1.82 1.47
N ALA A 222 22.57 1.58 1.58
CA ALA A 222 21.58 2.66 1.70
C ALA A 222 21.84 3.51 2.94
N LEU A 223 22.10 2.88 4.09
CA LEU A 223 22.39 3.59 5.34
C LEU A 223 23.70 4.39 5.24
N MET A 224 24.78 3.81 4.72
CA MET A 224 26.05 4.52 4.54
C MET A 224 25.90 5.74 3.62
N MET A 225 25.13 5.61 2.54
CA MET A 225 24.81 6.71 1.63
C MET A 225 23.94 7.78 2.29
N ILE A 226 22.97 7.41 3.13
CA ILE A 226 22.13 8.37 3.86
C ILE A 226 22.98 9.16 4.88
N PHE A 227 23.93 8.51 5.54
CA PHE A 227 24.78 9.12 6.56
C PHE A 227 26.12 9.67 6.04
N SER A 228 26.32 9.76 4.72
CA SER A 228 27.56 10.25 4.13
C SER A 228 27.78 11.76 4.33
N GLY A 229 26.70 12.52 4.56
CA GLY A 229 26.74 13.95 4.79
C GLY A 229 25.44 14.50 5.39
N GLN A 230 25.53 15.64 6.08
CA GLN A 230 24.39 16.21 6.80
C GLN A 230 23.30 16.74 5.86
N GLN A 231 23.67 17.31 4.71
CA GLN A 231 22.70 17.84 3.76
C GLN A 231 21.95 16.71 3.07
N GLU A 232 22.68 15.69 2.63
CA GLU A 232 22.17 14.51 1.95
C GLU A 232 21.27 13.68 2.87
N MET A 233 21.62 13.58 4.15
CA MET A 233 20.76 12.94 5.15
C MET A 233 19.40 13.62 5.26
N LEU A 234 19.37 14.96 5.25
CA LEU A 234 18.14 15.74 5.45
C LEU A 234 17.29 15.85 4.17
N TRP A 235 17.93 16.02 3.02
CA TRP A 235 17.29 16.39 1.75
C TRP A 235 17.34 15.29 0.68
N GLY A 236 18.10 14.22 0.92
CA GLY A 236 18.31 13.14 -0.03
C GLY A 236 19.29 13.50 -1.12
N HIS A 237 19.47 12.56 -2.05
CA HIS A 237 20.38 12.65 -3.19
C HIS A 237 19.67 12.93 -4.51
N GLY A 238 18.33 13.08 -4.51
CA GLY A 238 17.53 13.22 -5.73
C GLY A 238 17.22 11.87 -6.39
N ILE A 239 16.26 11.84 -7.32
CA ILE A 239 15.76 10.57 -7.88
C ILE A 239 16.82 9.91 -8.76
N GLN A 240 17.46 10.68 -9.65
CA GLN A 240 18.38 10.13 -10.64
C GLN A 240 19.76 9.85 -10.03
N ASN A 241 20.24 10.78 -9.19
CA ASN A 241 21.54 10.67 -8.58
C ASN A 241 21.55 9.66 -7.40
N ALA A 242 20.42 9.42 -6.72
CA ALA A 242 20.37 8.40 -5.68
C ALA A 242 20.75 7.00 -6.17
N PHE A 243 20.31 6.58 -7.36
CA PHE A 243 20.66 5.25 -7.89
C PHE A 243 22.15 5.16 -8.27
N LEU A 244 22.71 6.24 -8.84
CA LEU A 244 24.13 6.29 -9.19
C LEU A 244 25.02 6.20 -7.95
N VAL A 245 24.73 7.03 -6.93
CA VAL A 245 25.48 7.04 -5.67
C VAL A 245 25.29 5.72 -4.91
N PHE A 246 24.11 5.12 -4.98
CA PHE A 246 23.85 3.81 -4.38
C PHE A 246 24.71 2.72 -5.00
N ASP A 247 24.78 2.64 -6.33
CA ASP A 247 25.62 1.65 -7.02
C ASP A 247 27.11 1.85 -6.71
N GLN A 248 27.58 3.10 -6.62
CA GLN A 248 28.96 3.42 -6.19
C GLN A 248 29.23 2.98 -4.74
N THR A 249 28.29 3.25 -3.84
CA THR A 249 28.40 2.86 -2.43
C THR A 249 28.38 1.33 -2.29
N LYS A 250 27.53 0.64 -3.04
CA LYS A 250 27.44 -0.83 -3.12
C LYS A 250 28.77 -1.44 -3.59
N ALA A 251 29.38 -0.88 -4.63
CA ALA A 251 30.69 -1.32 -5.11
C ALA A 251 31.79 -1.09 -4.05
N THR A 252 31.73 0.04 -3.34
CA THR A 252 32.72 0.39 -2.29
C THR A 252 32.69 -0.59 -1.12
N ILE A 253 31.50 -1.08 -0.73
CA ILE A 253 31.38 -2.08 0.34
C ILE A 253 31.63 -3.53 -0.13
N GLY A 254 32.00 -3.72 -1.40
CA GLY A 254 32.27 -5.05 -1.97
C GLY A 254 31.02 -5.90 -2.22
N SER A 255 29.83 -5.29 -2.31
CA SER A 255 28.60 -6.02 -2.65
C SER A 255 28.52 -6.24 -4.15
N LEU A 256 28.48 -7.51 -4.56
CA LEU A 256 28.37 -7.93 -5.97
C LEU A 256 26.90 -8.12 -6.41
N ASP A 257 25.94 -7.69 -5.60
CA ASP A 257 24.53 -7.88 -5.91
C ASP A 257 24.14 -7.04 -7.15
N PRO A 258 23.65 -7.66 -8.25
CA PRO A 258 23.26 -6.94 -9.46
C PRO A 258 22.01 -6.07 -9.26
N VAL A 259 21.32 -6.18 -8.13
CA VAL A 259 20.13 -5.38 -7.82
C VAL A 259 20.48 -3.88 -7.74
N PRO A 260 19.76 -3.00 -8.48
CA PRO A 260 20.08 -1.57 -8.55
C PRO A 260 19.50 -0.73 -7.42
N ASN A 261 18.81 -1.32 -6.44
CA ASN A 261 18.09 -0.58 -5.39
C ASN A 261 17.97 -1.37 -4.07
N PRO A 262 17.59 -0.74 -2.94
CA PRO A 262 17.60 -1.40 -1.63
C PRO A 262 16.39 -2.31 -1.34
N HIS A 263 15.46 -2.52 -2.28
CA HIS A 263 14.19 -3.26 -2.07
C HIS A 263 13.43 -2.90 -0.79
N ASN A 264 13.50 -1.63 -0.38
CA ASN A 264 12.81 -1.11 0.79
C ASN A 264 12.35 0.31 0.50
N VAL A 265 11.04 0.48 0.53
CA VAL A 265 10.37 1.74 0.20
C VAL A 265 10.87 2.90 1.07
N LEU A 266 11.07 2.68 2.38
CA LEU A 266 11.47 3.74 3.31
C LEU A 266 12.91 4.16 3.08
N LEU A 267 13.80 3.19 2.87
CA LEU A 267 15.19 3.47 2.53
C LEU A 267 15.27 4.20 1.19
N LEU A 268 14.53 3.77 0.17
CA LEU A 268 14.50 4.43 -1.12
C LEU A 268 13.96 5.87 -1.02
N MET A 269 12.87 6.09 -0.28
CA MET A 269 12.31 7.42 -0.04
C MET A 269 13.30 8.31 0.73
N THR A 270 14.03 7.75 1.70
CA THR A 270 15.05 8.48 2.47
C THR A 270 16.25 8.83 1.58
N MET A 271 16.71 7.90 0.74
CA MET A 271 17.81 8.15 -0.20
C MET A 271 17.46 9.22 -1.23
N GLN A 272 16.22 9.21 -1.75
CA GLN A 272 15.80 10.14 -2.81
C GLN A 272 15.39 11.51 -2.27
N PHE A 273 14.64 11.55 -1.18
CA PHE A 273 13.96 12.75 -0.68
C PHE A 273 14.42 13.18 0.72
N GLY A 274 15.31 12.42 1.35
CA GLY A 274 15.85 12.71 2.67
C GLY A 274 14.97 12.24 3.83
N LEU A 275 15.55 12.32 5.03
CA LEU A 275 14.90 11.92 6.27
C LEU A 275 13.72 12.83 6.62
N LEU A 276 13.83 14.14 6.35
CA LEU A 276 12.77 15.10 6.71
C LEU A 276 11.47 14.81 5.96
N MET A 277 11.56 14.56 4.64
CA MET A 277 10.39 14.18 3.84
C MET A 277 9.81 12.86 4.32
N THR A 278 10.67 11.85 4.45
CA THR A 278 10.28 10.51 4.83
C THR A 278 9.56 10.49 6.18
N ALA A 279 10.12 11.17 7.19
CA ALA A 279 9.51 11.29 8.51
C ALA A 279 8.17 12.05 8.46
N SER A 280 8.08 13.12 7.66
CA SER A 280 6.84 13.90 7.51
C SER A 280 5.72 13.06 6.90
N VAL A 281 6.02 12.27 5.86
CA VAL A 281 5.07 11.35 5.23
C VAL A 281 4.63 10.27 6.22
N LEU A 282 5.58 9.65 6.93
CA LEU A 282 5.26 8.61 7.91
C LEU A 282 4.41 9.13 9.07
N PHE A 283 4.72 10.31 9.58
CA PHE A 283 3.93 10.97 10.62
C PHE A 283 2.51 11.26 10.14
N PHE A 284 2.35 11.73 8.91
CA PHE A 284 1.04 11.95 8.30
C PHE A 284 0.23 10.65 8.19
N LEU A 285 0.83 9.57 7.69
CA LEU A 285 0.21 8.24 7.61
C LEU A 285 -0.20 7.73 8.99
N PHE A 286 0.69 7.83 9.97
CA PHE A 286 0.44 7.46 11.36
C PHE A 286 -0.78 8.21 11.91
N MET A 287 -0.86 9.53 11.69
CA MET A 287 -2.00 10.33 12.12
C MET A 287 -3.31 9.90 11.47
N ILE A 288 -3.32 9.52 10.18
CA ILE A 288 -4.53 8.97 9.54
C ILE A 288 -4.94 7.67 10.23
N PHE A 289 -4.01 6.72 10.40
CA PHE A 289 -4.34 5.41 10.97
C PHE A 289 -4.83 5.50 12.41
N ILE A 290 -4.17 6.28 13.27
CA ILE A 290 -4.61 6.46 14.66
C ILE A 290 -5.98 7.11 14.73
N ASN A 291 -6.23 8.18 13.95
CA ASN A 291 -7.54 8.83 13.96
C ASN A 291 -8.64 7.87 13.47
N THR A 292 -8.39 7.11 12.40
CA THR A 292 -9.35 6.10 11.91
C THR A 292 -9.62 5.02 12.96
N PHE A 293 -8.57 4.49 13.61
CA PHE A 293 -8.72 3.48 14.65
C PHE A 293 -9.54 3.99 15.84
N LEU A 294 -9.27 5.23 16.29
CA LEU A 294 -10.04 5.86 17.35
C LEU A 294 -11.51 6.07 16.98
N ILE A 295 -11.81 6.36 15.71
CA ILE A 295 -13.19 6.46 15.21
C ILE A 295 -13.86 5.08 15.29
N LEU A 296 -13.24 4.04 14.72
CA LEU A 296 -13.77 2.67 14.75
C LEU A 296 -14.02 2.17 16.17
N ARG A 297 -13.12 2.49 17.12
CA ARG A 297 -13.28 2.11 18.53
C ARG A 297 -14.46 2.81 19.21
N LYS A 298 -14.71 4.09 18.88
CA LYS A 298 -15.74 4.90 19.54
C LYS A 298 -17.14 4.66 18.99
N SER A 299 -17.27 4.26 17.72
CA SER A 299 -18.56 4.16 17.07
C SER A 299 -19.06 2.71 17.00
N VAL A 300 -19.96 2.33 17.90
CA VAL A 300 -20.63 1.02 17.89
C VAL A 300 -21.59 0.87 16.69
N MET A 301 -21.89 1.96 15.96
CA MET A 301 -22.93 2.00 14.92
C MET A 301 -22.54 2.91 13.72
N LEU A 302 -21.33 2.78 13.16
CA LEU A 302 -21.08 3.40 11.86
C LEU A 302 -21.74 2.56 10.76
N GLU A 303 -22.66 3.15 10.02
CA GLU A 303 -23.29 2.54 8.83
C GLU A 303 -22.25 2.04 7.80
N ARG A 304 -21.04 2.61 7.84
CA ARG A 304 -19.91 2.33 6.93
C ARG A 304 -18.72 1.68 7.62
N GLU A 305 -18.91 1.06 8.79
CA GLU A 305 -17.83 0.43 9.55
C GLU A 305 -17.01 -0.56 8.70
N ASN A 306 -17.68 -1.35 7.84
CA ASN A 306 -17.01 -2.33 6.99
C ASN A 306 -16.14 -1.69 5.90
N ASP A 307 -16.60 -0.63 5.25
CA ASP A 307 -15.84 0.07 4.22
C ASP A 307 -14.57 0.71 4.81
N ILE A 308 -14.70 1.27 6.01
CA ILE A 308 -13.59 1.87 6.77
C ILE A 308 -12.60 0.80 7.20
N SER A 309 -13.10 -0.34 7.69
CA SER A 309 -12.27 -1.48 8.12
C SER A 309 -11.49 -2.07 6.94
N LEU A 310 -12.12 -2.23 5.78
CA LEU A 310 -11.44 -2.64 4.54
C LEU A 310 -10.37 -1.63 4.13
N SER A 311 -10.70 -0.34 4.12
CA SER A 311 -9.76 0.71 3.73
C SER A 311 -8.55 0.77 4.66
N LEU A 312 -8.76 0.57 5.96
CA LEU A 312 -7.69 0.46 6.97
C LEU A 312 -6.85 -0.80 6.74
N ALA A 313 -7.50 -1.96 6.58
CA ALA A 313 -6.83 -3.23 6.32
C ALA A 313 -5.92 -3.15 5.08
N LEU A 314 -6.43 -2.63 3.97
CA LEU A 314 -5.67 -2.47 2.73
C LEU A 314 -4.55 -1.45 2.87
N SER A 315 -4.80 -0.29 3.46
CA SER A 315 -3.74 0.74 3.61
C SER A 315 -2.59 0.24 4.49
N CYS A 316 -2.89 -0.43 5.62
CA CYS A 316 -1.87 -0.96 6.52
C CYS A 316 -1.11 -2.14 5.91
N SER A 317 -1.81 -3.10 5.27
CA SER A 317 -1.17 -4.26 4.66
C SER A 317 -0.29 -3.89 3.47
N LEU A 318 -0.77 -3.02 2.59
CA LEU A 318 0.01 -2.53 1.45
C LEU A 318 1.25 -1.76 1.91
N LEU A 319 1.11 -0.88 2.92
CA LEU A 319 2.26 -0.18 3.50
C LEU A 319 3.29 -1.16 4.08
N LEU A 320 2.83 -2.17 4.83
CA LEU A 320 3.70 -3.18 5.43
C LEU A 320 4.42 -4.00 4.36
N GLN A 321 3.72 -4.43 3.30
CA GLN A 321 4.32 -5.16 2.20
C GLN A 321 5.49 -4.38 1.59
N ASN A 322 5.37 -3.05 1.48
CA ASN A 322 6.43 -2.21 0.94
C ASN A 322 7.64 -2.00 1.82
N PHE A 323 7.54 -2.25 3.12
CA PHE A 323 8.75 -2.25 3.95
C PHE A 323 9.73 -3.33 3.50
N PHE A 324 9.25 -4.32 2.74
CA PHE A 324 10.03 -5.42 2.21
C PHE A 324 10.09 -5.45 0.68
N GLU A 325 9.36 -4.57 -0.02
CA GLU A 325 9.26 -4.51 -1.48
C GLU A 325 9.18 -3.05 -1.96
N ASP A 326 9.81 -2.70 -3.07
CA ASP A 326 9.98 -1.32 -3.54
C ASP A 326 8.86 -0.82 -4.49
N ILE A 327 7.75 -1.55 -4.61
CA ILE A 327 6.80 -1.37 -5.72
C ILE A 327 5.82 -0.20 -5.53
N ILE A 328 5.46 0.21 -4.30
CA ILE A 328 4.45 1.27 -4.10
C ILE A 328 4.99 2.71 -4.24
N ILE A 329 6.29 2.99 -4.17
CA ILE A 329 6.75 4.38 -4.39
C ILE A 329 6.61 4.81 -5.83
N PHE A 330 6.63 3.86 -6.76
CA PHE A 330 6.59 4.18 -8.16
C PHE A 330 5.16 4.56 -8.56
N PRO A 331 4.89 5.83 -8.92
CA PRO A 331 3.57 6.25 -9.37
C PRO A 331 3.04 5.44 -10.57
N GLU A 332 3.96 4.82 -11.31
CA GLU A 332 3.67 3.92 -12.43
C GLU A 332 3.09 2.57 -11.99
N ALA A 333 3.28 2.17 -10.73
CA ALA A 333 2.74 0.93 -10.21
C ALA A 333 1.26 1.08 -9.84
N PHE A 334 0.43 0.19 -10.38
CA PHE A 334 -1.00 0.08 -10.03
C PHE A 334 -1.24 0.05 -8.51
N VAL A 335 -0.35 -0.59 -7.76
CA VAL A 335 -0.46 -0.75 -6.31
C VAL A 335 -0.40 0.59 -5.57
N PHE A 336 0.41 1.55 -6.04
CA PHE A 336 0.42 2.92 -5.50
C PHE A 336 -0.95 3.56 -5.61
N THR A 337 -1.57 3.46 -6.79
CA THR A 337 -2.89 4.01 -7.06
C THR A 337 -3.94 3.40 -6.14
N VAL A 338 -3.93 2.08 -5.93
CA VAL A 338 -4.86 1.43 -5.00
C VAL A 338 -4.64 1.91 -3.56
N PHE A 339 -3.39 1.96 -3.11
CA PHE A 339 -3.04 2.42 -1.76
C PHE A 339 -3.57 3.84 -1.49
N ILE A 340 -3.32 4.79 -2.39
CA ILE A 340 -3.75 6.19 -2.21
C ILE A 340 -5.27 6.35 -2.29
N ILE A 341 -5.99 5.51 -3.04
CA ILE A 341 -7.47 5.50 -3.04
C ILE A 341 -8.01 5.12 -1.66
N PHE A 342 -7.53 4.01 -1.08
CA PHE A 342 -8.04 3.57 0.22
C PHE A 342 -7.60 4.51 1.35
N LEU A 343 -6.37 5.04 1.29
CA LEU A 343 -5.90 6.04 2.25
C LEU A 343 -6.72 7.34 2.15
N GLY A 344 -7.06 7.78 0.94
CA GLY A 344 -7.92 8.93 0.69
C GLY A 344 -9.33 8.74 1.25
N TYR A 345 -9.89 7.54 1.10
CA TYR A 345 -11.17 7.15 1.68
C TYR A 345 -11.18 7.25 3.21
N LEU A 346 -10.10 6.79 3.87
CA LEU A 346 -9.94 6.93 5.33
C LEU A 346 -9.86 8.40 5.76
N ASN A 347 -9.04 9.20 5.10
CA ASN A 347 -8.90 10.61 5.43
C ASN A 347 -10.22 11.37 5.25
N TYR A 348 -10.98 11.07 4.19
CA TYR A 348 -12.29 11.66 3.98
C TYR A 348 -13.27 11.26 5.09
N THR A 349 -13.27 9.99 5.49
CA THR A 349 -14.07 9.49 6.63
C THR A 349 -13.79 10.28 7.91
N ILE A 350 -12.52 10.48 8.26
CA ILE A 350 -12.11 11.24 9.46
C ILE A 350 -12.68 12.67 9.40
N LYS A 351 -12.58 13.33 8.25
CA LYS A 351 -13.08 14.70 8.06
C LYS A 351 -14.60 14.77 8.25
N VAL A 352 -15.36 13.86 7.64
CA VAL A 352 -16.83 13.82 7.78
C VAL A 352 -17.24 13.56 9.22
N TYR A 353 -16.62 12.58 9.89
CA TYR A 353 -16.92 12.24 11.27
C TYR A 353 -16.65 13.41 12.23
N LYS A 354 -15.48 14.05 12.13
CA LYS A 354 -15.15 15.23 12.96
C LYS A 354 -16.13 16.40 12.74
N ASN A 355 -16.52 16.66 11.50
CA ASN A 355 -17.49 17.71 11.20
C ASN A 355 -18.90 17.40 11.72
N GLY A 356 -19.31 16.12 11.71
CA GLY A 356 -20.58 15.68 12.28
C GLY A 356 -20.63 15.88 13.81
N LEU A 357 -19.54 15.55 14.51
CA LEU A 357 -19.44 15.78 15.95
C LEU A 357 -19.54 17.26 16.33
N ILE A 358 -18.87 18.15 15.57
CA ILE A 358 -18.91 19.59 15.84
C ILE A 358 -20.34 20.13 15.71
N LYS A 359 -21.07 19.73 14.66
CA LYS A 359 -22.46 20.17 14.44
C LYS A 359 -23.44 19.72 15.51
N ASN A 360 -23.17 18.59 16.18
CA ASN A 360 -24.04 18.08 17.25
C ASN A 360 -23.69 18.68 18.62
N ALA A 361 -22.53 19.35 18.74
CA ALA A 361 -22.09 19.99 19.98
C ALA A 361 -22.40 21.50 20.03
N THR A 362 -22.74 22.09 18.88
CA THR A 362 -23.22 23.47 18.72
C THR A 362 -24.74 23.48 18.57
#